data_AF-A0A7X2G5A3-F1
#
_entry.id   AF-A0A7X2G5A3-F1
#
_cell.length_a   1.000
_cell.length_b   1.000
_cell.length_c   1.000
_cell.angle_alpha   90.00
_cell.angle_beta   90.00
_cell.angle_gamma   90.00
#
_symmetry.space_group_name_H-M   'P 1'
#
loop_
_entity.id
_entity.type
_entity.pdbx_description
1 polymer ?
#
loop_
_entity_poly.entity_id
_entity_poly.type
_entity_poly.pdbx_seq_one_letter_code
_entity_poly.pdbx_strand_id
1 'polypeptide(L)' 'MEVLPNNTLINLRKNKGLSQAVAAKKIGISQSMLAMLEAGYRKGSDETKVMIANYYGESVESIFFNRIITKRDKSGGEK' A
#
# COMPACT_ATOMS: atom_id res chain seq x y z
N MET A 1 -9.78 7.64 14.94
CA MET A 1 -8.95 7.99 13.76
C MET A 1 -9.28 6.97 12.69
N GLU A 2 -9.89 7.40 11.58
CA GLU A 2 -10.10 6.50 10.44
C GLU A 2 -8.77 6.25 9.75
N VAL A 3 -8.32 5.00 9.76
CA VAL A 3 -7.09 4.57 9.09
C VAL A 3 -7.53 3.74 7.89
N LEU A 4 -7.16 4.18 6.69
CA LEU A 4 -7.53 3.49 5.46
C LEU A 4 -6.44 2.49 5.08
N PRO A 5 -6.79 1.22 4.81
CA PRO A 5 -5.83 0.22 4.39
C PRO A 5 -5.26 0.55 3.01
N ASN A 6 -3.99 0.22 2.81
CA ASN A 6 -3.34 0.28 1.52
C ASN A 6 -3.73 -0.95 0.68
N ASN A 7 -4.88 -0.84 0.01
CA ASN A 7 -5.40 -1.89 -0.86
C ASN A 7 -4.45 -2.23 -2.02
N THR A 8 -3.69 -1.25 -2.55
CA THR A 8 -2.70 -1.49 -3.61
C THR A 8 -1.62 -2.47 -3.14
N LEU A 9 -1.02 -2.21 -1.98
CA LEU A 9 0.03 -3.06 -1.42
C LEU A 9 -0.49 -4.47 -1.08
N ILE A 10 -1.71 -4.55 -0.52
CA ILE A 10 -2.37 -5.84 -0.23
C ILE A 10 -2.58 -6.63 -1.53
N ASN A 11 -3.05 -5.99 -2.59
CA ASN A 11 -3.31 -6.64 -3.87
C ASN A 11 -2.01 -7.10 -4.53
N LEU A 12 -0.95 -6.28 -4.54
CA LEU A 12 0.36 -6.67 -5.05
C LEU A 12 0.89 -7.93 -4.35
N ARG A 13 0.75 -8.02 -3.03
CA ARG A 13 1.12 -9.22 -2.27
C ARG A 13 0.26 -10.42 -2.63
N LYS A 14 -1.06 -10.26 -2.69
CA LYS A 14 -2.02 -11.34 -2.99
C LYS A 14 -1.86 -11.86 -4.42
N ASN A 15 -1.59 -10.99 -5.40
CA ASN A 15 -1.34 -11.35 -6.79
C ASN A 15 -0.10 -12.24 -6.93
N LYS A 16 0.90 -12.07 -6.06
CA LYS A 16 2.05 -12.99 -5.98
C LYS A 16 1.79 -14.26 -5.15
N GLY A 17 0.61 -14.42 -4.56
CA GLY A 17 0.25 -15.57 -3.71
C GLY A 17 1.02 -15.64 -2.39
N LEU A 18 1.53 -14.51 -1.88
CA LEU A 18 2.43 -14.49 -0.73
C LEU A 18 1.71 -14.16 0.57
N SER A 19 2.12 -14.82 1.66
CA SER A 19 1.77 -14.39 3.02
C SER A 19 2.57 -13.14 3.40
N GLN A 20 2.10 -12.38 4.40
CA GLN A 20 2.81 -11.20 4.89
C GLN A 20 4.22 -11.55 5.38
N ALA A 21 4.40 -12.68 6.06
CA ALA A 21 5.71 -13.12 6.55
C ALA A 21 6.69 -13.40 5.40
N VAL A 22 6.24 -14.10 4.36
CA VAL A 22 7.08 -14.43 3.20
C VAL A 22 7.41 -13.17 2.39
N ALA A 23 6.42 -12.31 2.14
CA ALA A 23 6.64 -11.05 1.42
C ALA A 23 7.61 -10.14 2.19
N ALA A 24 7.42 -9.97 3.50
CA ALA A 24 8.31 -9.15 4.34
C ALA A 24 9.75 -9.66 4.32
N LYS A 25 9.95 -10.99 4.43
CA LYS A 25 11.27 -11.62 4.33
C LYS A 25 11.93 -11.36 2.98
N LYS A 26 11.18 -11.41 1.88
CA LYS A 26 11.72 -11.16 0.52
C LYS A 26 12.03 -9.68 0.28
N ILE A 27 11.27 -8.77 0.86
CA ILE A 27 11.50 -7.32 0.78
C ILE A 27 12.66 -6.89 1.69
N GLY A 28 12.94 -7.64 2.77
CA GLY A 28 13.97 -7.30 3.76
C GLY A 28 13.45 -6.48 4.94
N ILE A 29 12.16 -6.58 5.25
CA ILE A 29 11.51 -5.86 6.38
C ILE A 29 10.86 -6.83 7.35
N SER A 30 10.45 -6.34 8.52
CA SER A 30 9.70 -7.15 9.48
C SER A 30 8.27 -7.40 9.02
N GLN A 31 7.70 -8.56 9.38
CA GLN A 31 6.30 -8.87 9.09
C GLN A 31 5.35 -7.81 9.67
N SER A 32 5.60 -7.38 10.91
CA SER A 32 4.77 -6.36 11.57
C SER A 32 4.82 -5.03 10.84
N MET A 33 5.99 -4.65 10.31
CA MET A 33 6.13 -3.45 9.46
C MET A 33 5.25 -3.56 8.22
N LEU A 34 5.31 -4.68 7.49
CA LEU A 34 4.47 -4.89 6.31
C LEU A 34 2.97 -4.86 6.66
N ALA A 35 2.57 -5.52 7.76
CA ALA A 35 1.17 -5.53 8.20
C ALA A 35 0.65 -4.12 8.54
N MET A 36 1.47 -3.28 9.19
CA MET A 36 1.09 -1.91 9.52
C MET A 36 1.05 -0.99 8.30
N LEU A 37 1.89 -1.24 7.29
CA LEU A 37 1.83 -0.54 6.00
C LEU A 37 0.56 -0.91 5.23
N GLU A 38 0.23 -2.20 5.19
CA GLU A 38 -1.00 -2.70 4.56
C GLU A 38 -2.26 -2.17 5.27
N ALA A 39 -2.26 -2.10 6.59
CA ALA A 39 -3.38 -1.59 7.36
C ALA A 39 -3.43 -0.04 7.41
N GLY A 40 -2.44 0.66 6.87
CA GLY A 40 -2.40 2.13 6.81
C GLY A 40 -1.99 2.81 8.12
N TYR A 41 -1.70 2.06 9.19
CA TYR A 41 -1.27 2.61 10.49
C TYR A 41 0.12 3.26 10.42
N ARG A 42 0.96 2.86 9.47
CA ARG A 42 2.28 3.47 9.23
C ARG A 42 2.44 3.80 7.76
N LYS A 43 3.13 4.91 7.46
CA LYS A 43 3.56 5.26 6.09
C LYS A 43 4.90 4.63 5.68
N GLY A 44 5.72 4.21 6.66
CA GLY A 44 7.07 3.68 6.43
C GLY A 44 8.11 4.79 6.16
N SER A 45 9.39 4.47 6.36
CA SER A 45 10.49 5.32 5.90
C SER A 45 10.56 5.31 4.37
N ASP A 46 11.19 6.32 3.78
CA ASP A 46 11.35 6.38 2.32
C ASP A 46 12.16 5.20 1.79
N GLU A 47 13.19 4.78 2.53
CA GLU A 47 13.94 3.54 2.26
C GLU A 47 13.01 2.30 2.20
N THR A 48 12.10 2.16 3.17
CA THR A 48 11.15 1.04 3.19
C THR A 48 10.23 1.07 1.97
N LYS A 49 9.73 2.25 1.61
CA LYS A 49 8.86 2.39 0.44
C LYS A 49 9.61 2.05 -0.84
N VAL A 50 10.86 2.47 -0.97
CA VAL A 50 11.72 2.15 -2.13
C VAL A 50 11.99 0.65 -2.21
N MET A 51 12.27 -0.03 -1.09
CA MET A 51 12.43 -1.50 -1.08
C MET A 51 11.17 -2.23 -1.56
N ILE A 52 9.99 -1.80 -1.08
CA ILE A 52 8.70 -2.36 -1.47
C ILE A 52 8.43 -2.12 -2.97
N ALA A 53 8.64 -0.89 -3.43
CA ALA A 53 8.51 -0.49 -4.84
C ALA A 53 9.38 -1.35 -5.75
N ASN A 54 10.67 -1.48 -5.43
CA ASN A 54 11.61 -2.29 -6.18
C ASN A 54 11.22 -3.77 -6.21
N TYR A 55 10.73 -4.32 -5.09
CA TYR A 55 10.31 -5.72 -5.02
C TYR A 55 9.07 -6.04 -5.87
N TYR A 56 8.13 -5.09 -5.96
CA TYR A 56 6.93 -5.26 -6.77
C TYR A 56 7.09 -4.75 -8.21
N GLY A 57 8.17 -4.04 -8.53
CA GLY A 57 8.39 -3.44 -9.86
C GLY A 57 7.46 -2.25 -10.13
N GLU A 58 7.00 -1.60 -9.08
CA GLU A 58 6.00 -0.53 -9.10
C GLU A 58 6.61 0.74 -8.51
N SER A 59 6.08 1.92 -8.85
CA SER A 59 6.58 3.17 -8.25
C SER A 59 6.08 3.33 -6.81
N VAL A 60 6.88 4.01 -5.97
CA VAL A 60 6.46 4.39 -4.61
C VAL A 60 5.13 5.16 -4.64
N GLU A 61 4.92 5.99 -5.66
CA GLU A 61 3.69 6.74 -5.86
C GLU A 61 2.47 5.87 -6.14
N SER A 62 2.60 4.90 -7.04
CA SER A 62 1.56 3.91 -7.36
C SER A 62 1.10 3.17 -6.09
N ILE A 63 2.06 2.77 -5.24
CA ILE A 63 1.78 1.98 -4.05
C ILE A 63 1.25 2.84 -2.89
N PHE A 64 1.85 4.00 -2.60
CA PHE A 64 1.60 4.76 -1.36
C PHE A 64 0.93 6.11 -1.55
N PHE A 65 0.96 6.67 -2.75
CA PHE A 65 0.43 8.00 -3.06
C PHE A 65 -0.80 7.96 -3.97
N ASN A 66 -1.39 6.78 -4.19
CA ASN A 66 -2.74 6.66 -4.73
C ASN A 66 -3.77 7.17 -3.71
N ARG A 67 -3.73 8.49 -3.44
CA ARG A 67 -4.81 9.21 -2.81
C ARG A 67 -5.96 9.10 -3.78
N ILE A 68 -6.96 8.32 -3.40
CA ILE A 68 -8.32 8.68 -3.74
C ILE A 68 -8.47 10.12 -3.21
N ILE A 69 -8.34 11.09 -4.12
CA ILE A 69 -8.89 12.41 -3.93
C ILE A 69 -10.35 12.13 -3.59
N THR A 70 -10.71 12.45 -2.36
CA THR A 70 -12.03 12.41 -1.75
C THR A 70 -13.17 12.27 -2.78
N LYS A 71 -14.08 11.30 -2.59
CA LYS A 71 -15.46 11.47 -3.06
C LYS A 71 -16.10 12.61 -2.25
N ARG A 72 -15.78 13.86 -2.61
CA ARG A 72 -16.61 15.02 -2.35
C ARG A 72 -16.84 15.67 -3.72
N ASP A 73 -18.11 15.63 -4.10
CA ASP A 73 -18.78 16.10 -5.32
C ASP A 73 -18.62 15.32 -6.64
N LYS A 74 -19.69 14.59 -6.97
CA LYS A 74 -20.68 15.16 -7.89
C LYS A 74 -22.08 15.00 -7.31
N SER A 75 -22.51 15.99 -6.54
CA SER A 75 -23.91 16.39 -6.53
C SER A 75 -24.16 17.15 -7.84
N GLY A 76 -25.15 16.73 -8.64
CA GLY A 76 -25.77 17.55 -9.69
C GLY A 76 -25.36 17.26 -11.15
N GLY A 77 -26.38 17.01 -11.99
CA GLY A 77 -26.40 17.44 -13.39
C GLY A 77 -26.31 16.36 -14.47
N GLU A 78 -27.46 16.14 -15.13
CA GLU A 78 -27.65 15.76 -16.53
C GLU A 78 -27.40 14.29 -16.96
N LYS A 79 -28.48 13.53 -17.10
CA LYS A 79 -29.30 13.49 -18.34
C LYS A 79 -30.76 13.21 -18.00
#